data_AF-A0A833DL92-F1
#
_entry.id   AF-A0A833DL92-F1
#
_cell.length_a   1.000
_cell.length_b   1.000
_cell.length_c   1.000
_cell.angle_alpha   90.00
_cell.angle_beta   90.00
_cell.angle_gamma   90.00
#
_symmetry.space_group_name_H-M   'P 1'
#
loop_
_entity.id
_entity.type
_entity.pdbx_description
1 polymer ?
#
loop_
_entity_poly.entity_id
_entity_poly.type
_entity_poly.pdbx_seq_one_letter_code
_entity_poly.pdbx_strand_id
1 'polypeptide(L)'
;IDESRKPGSITAPEAQAMLVAFKKVKLLAPPTDCLSPIEDLLIKKGLSKAIDSKFVSTVTRSPSVAGGNPFQVEVGLIFGTDLPSDSPVEVLRVANRVPLMYQQGGCLLTKSIESVDWKKYGLEHPGGRGVPKGPAAILVHLASTHVQFTSEAKEALSDNEEVFNEIRLALQEVGRGLRNHKRKSKQREKALEKFELVNVILPEISAKCSAILGREEPDLAPVITSIMNAVFSEEMSEWDSNEKVTKCSIKLFNYTSRPRQYTILATWPEREGVEIVNENIEGRREARGLRKWKLETLQPSENLEISFSIDGLSKGDWTQFDVFFRGSGEIIGAMKLDEKILEEIRREEMAAIEEEMVAAEHVADEVMGSDIDDSKDLDSAELDEALNSPLGDVSSETTVVEGIEENGAEDSETLNREEITDDPTNSTRQSKLFEDKEWSGEE
;
A
#
# COMPACT_ATOMS: atom_id res chain seq x y z
N ILE A 1 -30.45 -44.77 -3.86
CA ILE A 1 -29.89 -45.59 -4.96
C ILE A 1 -28.93 -46.56 -4.31
N ASP A 2 -28.98 -47.84 -4.67
CA ASP A 2 -28.07 -48.86 -4.13
C ASP A 2 -26.62 -48.54 -4.53
N GLU A 3 -25.70 -48.57 -3.56
CA GLU A 3 -24.28 -48.24 -3.73
C GLU A 3 -23.58 -49.20 -4.71
N SER A 4 -24.09 -50.43 -4.86
CA SER A 4 -23.50 -51.46 -5.73
C SER A 4 -23.85 -51.32 -7.21
N ARG A 5 -24.73 -50.38 -7.56
CA ARG A 5 -25.28 -50.25 -8.91
C ARG A 5 -24.29 -49.56 -9.86
N LYS A 6 -24.22 -50.03 -11.12
CA LYS A 6 -23.32 -49.45 -12.14
C LYS A 6 -23.72 -48.01 -12.49
N PRO A 7 -22.79 -47.03 -12.50
CA PRO A 7 -23.10 -45.62 -12.77
C PRO A 7 -23.82 -45.38 -14.11
N GLY A 8 -23.43 -46.10 -15.18
CA GLY A 8 -24.06 -45.96 -16.49
C GLY A 8 -25.50 -46.49 -16.59
N SER A 9 -26.02 -47.14 -15.55
CA SER A 9 -27.38 -47.70 -15.52
C SER A 9 -28.40 -46.83 -14.77
N ILE A 10 -27.99 -45.64 -14.33
CA ILE A 10 -28.84 -44.70 -13.59
C ILE A 10 -29.86 -44.07 -14.54
N THR A 11 -31.14 -44.12 -14.15
CA THR A 11 -32.23 -43.53 -14.93
C THR A 11 -32.43 -42.05 -14.61
N ALA A 12 -33.01 -41.29 -15.54
CA ALA A 12 -33.30 -39.85 -15.35
C ALA A 12 -34.04 -39.49 -14.04
N PRO A 13 -35.12 -40.19 -13.62
CA PRO A 13 -35.80 -39.87 -12.35
C PRO A 13 -34.92 -40.17 -11.12
N GLU A 14 -34.08 -41.20 -11.19
CA GLU A 14 -33.13 -41.52 -10.11
C GLU A 14 -32.03 -40.46 -10.02
N ALA A 15 -31.53 -39.95 -11.14
CA ALA A 15 -30.57 -38.85 -11.18
C ALA A 15 -31.16 -37.57 -10.58
N GLN A 16 -32.42 -37.24 -10.88
CA GLN A 16 -33.12 -36.11 -10.25
C GLN A 16 -33.26 -36.31 -8.73
N ALA A 17 -33.62 -37.51 -8.28
CA ALA A 17 -33.69 -37.84 -6.85
C ALA A 17 -32.32 -37.67 -6.17
N MET A 18 -31.23 -38.05 -6.84
CA MET A 18 -29.87 -37.86 -6.34
C MET A 18 -29.49 -36.37 -6.24
N LEU A 19 -29.80 -35.56 -7.25
CA LEU A 19 -29.57 -34.10 -7.20
C LEU A 19 -30.33 -33.43 -6.06
N VAL A 20 -31.57 -33.85 -5.81
CA VAL A 20 -32.37 -33.36 -4.68
C VAL A 20 -31.75 -33.80 -3.35
N ALA A 21 -31.20 -35.01 -3.27
CA ALA A 21 -30.49 -35.49 -2.09
C ALA A 21 -29.21 -34.67 -1.83
N PHE A 22 -28.42 -34.37 -2.86
CA PHE A 22 -27.22 -33.55 -2.72
C PHE A 22 -27.50 -32.14 -2.18
N LYS A 23 -28.64 -31.53 -2.53
CA LYS A 23 -29.04 -30.23 -1.98
C LYS A 23 -29.41 -30.27 -0.48
N LYS A 24 -29.76 -31.45 0.04
CA LYS A 24 -30.13 -31.64 1.46
C LYS A 24 -28.94 -32.02 2.33
N VAL A 25 -27.95 -32.70 1.76
CA VAL A 25 -26.77 -33.17 2.50
C VAL A 25 -25.75 -32.04 2.59
N LYS A 26 -25.24 -31.79 3.80
CA LYS A 26 -24.17 -30.82 4.03
C LYS A 26 -22.84 -31.46 3.63
N LEU A 27 -22.28 -31.03 2.50
CA LEU A 27 -20.96 -31.42 2.03
C LEU A 27 -19.88 -30.49 2.60
N LEU A 28 -18.64 -30.96 2.58
CA LEU A 28 -17.47 -30.12 2.85
C LEU A 28 -17.31 -29.07 1.75
N ALA A 29 -16.75 -27.91 2.13
CA ALA A 29 -16.46 -26.87 1.16
C ALA A 29 -15.40 -27.36 0.15
N PRO A 30 -15.52 -27.01 -1.14
CA PRO A 30 -14.49 -27.27 -2.13
C PRO A 30 -13.17 -26.57 -1.77
N PRO A 31 -12.03 -27.07 -2.27
CA PRO A 31 -10.74 -26.43 -2.06
C PRO A 31 -10.70 -25.04 -2.71
N THR A 32 -10.06 -24.08 -2.04
CA THR A 32 -9.96 -22.67 -2.46
C THR A 32 -8.64 -22.32 -3.14
N ASP A 33 -7.70 -23.26 -3.22
CA ASP A 33 -6.36 -23.13 -3.82
C ASP A 33 -6.38 -23.01 -5.36
N CYS A 34 -7.56 -23.10 -5.97
CA CYS A 34 -7.73 -22.99 -7.41
C CYS A 34 -7.93 -21.55 -7.92
N LEU A 35 -7.81 -20.55 -7.04
CA LEU A 35 -8.01 -19.14 -7.37
C LEU A 35 -6.68 -18.40 -7.51
N SER A 36 -6.61 -17.49 -8.48
CA SER A 36 -5.45 -16.63 -8.70
C SER A 36 -5.87 -15.15 -8.59
N PRO A 37 -5.90 -14.58 -7.37
CA PRO A 37 -6.21 -13.16 -7.14
C PRO A 37 -5.21 -12.20 -7.82
N ILE A 38 -5.51 -10.89 -7.85
CA ILE A 38 -4.55 -9.87 -8.30
C ILE A 38 -3.62 -9.45 -7.16
N GLU A 39 -4.09 -9.52 -5.91
CA GLU A 39 -3.41 -9.11 -4.68
C GLU A 39 -3.42 -7.59 -4.42
N ASP A 40 -3.50 -7.24 -3.13
CA ASP A 40 -3.63 -5.86 -2.65
C ASP A 40 -2.51 -4.93 -3.14
N LEU A 41 -1.27 -5.42 -3.12
CA LEU A 41 -0.09 -4.64 -3.47
C LEU A 41 -0.07 -4.28 -4.96
N LEU A 42 -0.48 -5.21 -5.82
CA LEU A 42 -0.56 -5.00 -7.27
C LEU A 42 -1.73 -4.09 -7.63
N ILE A 43 -2.89 -4.24 -6.98
CA ILE A 43 -4.02 -3.32 -7.16
C ILE A 43 -3.60 -1.90 -6.76
N LYS A 44 -2.92 -1.73 -5.62
CA LYS A 44 -2.45 -0.43 -5.16
C LYS A 44 -1.48 0.21 -6.16
N LYS A 45 -0.48 -0.53 -6.64
CA LYS A 45 0.47 -0.06 -7.67
C LYS A 45 -0.23 0.31 -8.98
N GLY A 46 -1.19 -0.50 -9.43
CA GLY A 46 -1.95 -0.26 -10.66
C GLY A 46 -2.77 1.01 -10.60
N LEU A 47 -3.51 1.21 -9.49
CA LEU A 47 -4.33 2.40 -9.27
C LEU A 47 -3.46 3.66 -9.12
N SER A 48 -2.39 3.61 -8.32
CA SER A 48 -1.49 4.75 -8.11
C SER A 48 -0.74 5.19 -9.38
N LYS A 49 -0.48 4.27 -10.31
CA LYS A 49 0.17 4.60 -11.59
C LYS A 49 -0.79 5.25 -12.57
N ALA A 50 -2.06 4.83 -12.57
CA ALA A 50 -3.06 5.30 -13.52
C ALA A 50 -3.65 6.66 -13.13
N ILE A 51 -3.81 6.92 -11.83
CA ILE A 51 -4.47 8.12 -11.30
C ILE A 51 -3.58 8.74 -10.22
N ASP A 52 -3.22 10.02 -10.41
CA ASP A 52 -2.51 10.77 -9.37
C ASP A 52 -3.43 10.95 -8.15
N SER A 53 -3.02 10.37 -7.03
CA SER A 53 -3.91 10.17 -5.89
C SER A 53 -3.30 10.57 -4.57
N LYS A 54 -4.16 11.12 -3.70
CA LYS A 54 -3.81 11.45 -2.32
C LYS A 54 -3.95 10.24 -1.41
N PHE A 55 -4.75 9.26 -1.81
CA PHE A 55 -5.07 8.10 -0.99
C PHE A 55 -5.52 6.90 -1.84
N VAL A 56 -4.97 5.73 -1.51
CA VAL A 56 -5.39 4.44 -2.07
C VAL A 56 -5.62 3.47 -0.92
N SER A 57 -6.74 2.76 -0.97
CA SER A 57 -7.10 1.71 -0.04
C SER A 57 -7.52 0.47 -0.83
N THR A 58 -6.92 -0.67 -0.51
CA THR A 58 -7.22 -1.96 -1.13
C THR A 58 -7.56 -2.96 -0.04
N VAL A 59 -8.44 -3.91 -0.36
CA VAL A 59 -8.82 -5.00 0.53
C VAL A 59 -9.00 -6.26 -0.31
N THR A 60 -8.27 -7.31 0.05
CA THR A 60 -8.43 -8.67 -0.44
C THR A 60 -9.08 -9.52 0.63
N ARG A 61 -10.29 -10.02 0.35
CA ARG A 61 -11.02 -10.88 1.29
C ARG A 61 -10.54 -12.32 1.20
N SER A 62 -10.76 -13.10 2.27
CA SER A 62 -10.52 -14.54 2.23
C SER A 62 -11.45 -15.22 1.22
N PRO A 63 -10.99 -16.27 0.51
CA PRO A 63 -11.83 -17.03 -0.40
C PRO A 63 -13.09 -17.59 0.28
N SER A 64 -14.21 -17.53 -0.42
CA SER A 64 -15.52 -18.05 -0.01
C SER A 64 -16.07 -18.96 -1.10
N VAL A 65 -17.17 -19.66 -0.84
CA VAL A 65 -17.77 -20.60 -1.81
C VAL A 65 -19.20 -20.20 -2.05
N ALA A 66 -19.58 -20.07 -3.33
CA ALA A 66 -20.95 -19.80 -3.74
C ALA A 66 -21.47 -20.89 -4.69
N GLY A 67 -22.58 -21.53 -4.31
CA GLY A 67 -23.19 -22.59 -5.12
C GLY A 67 -22.23 -23.75 -5.49
N GLY A 68 -21.24 -24.03 -4.64
CA GLY A 68 -20.20 -25.05 -4.88
C GLY A 68 -18.97 -24.57 -5.67
N ASN A 69 -18.91 -23.29 -6.06
CA ASN A 69 -17.77 -22.71 -6.75
C ASN A 69 -17.01 -21.77 -5.80
N PRO A 70 -15.71 -21.99 -5.55
CA PRO A 70 -14.90 -21.04 -4.79
C PRO A 70 -14.76 -19.73 -5.57
N PHE A 71 -14.83 -18.62 -4.83
CA PHE A 71 -14.64 -17.27 -5.32
C PHE A 71 -13.91 -16.41 -4.29
N GLN A 72 -13.25 -15.35 -4.75
CA GLN A 72 -12.56 -14.37 -3.92
C GLN A 72 -12.85 -12.97 -4.45
N VAL A 73 -12.97 -12.01 -3.54
CA VAL A 73 -13.32 -10.63 -3.85
C VAL A 73 -12.18 -9.71 -3.43
N GLU A 74 -11.80 -8.82 -4.34
CA GLU A 74 -10.82 -7.78 -4.08
C GLU A 74 -11.44 -6.44 -4.45
N VAL A 75 -11.23 -5.44 -3.60
CA VAL A 75 -11.77 -4.09 -3.81
C VAL A 75 -10.65 -3.08 -3.64
N GLY A 76 -10.54 -2.15 -4.59
CA GLY A 76 -9.68 -0.99 -4.51
C GLY A 76 -10.51 0.29 -4.53
N LEU A 77 -10.12 1.29 -3.74
CA LEU A 77 -10.63 2.65 -3.83
C LEU A 77 -9.45 3.60 -3.89
N ILE A 78 -9.53 4.49 -4.87
CA ILE A 78 -8.57 5.57 -5.05
C ILE A 78 -9.31 6.90 -4.92
N PHE A 79 -8.74 7.83 -4.15
CA PHE A 79 -9.23 9.17 -3.95
C PHE A 79 -8.17 10.16 -4.44
N GLY A 80 -8.48 10.90 -5.50
CA GLY A 80 -7.55 11.77 -6.21
C GLY A 80 -8.10 13.18 -6.40
N THR A 81 -7.22 14.14 -6.66
CA THR A 81 -7.63 15.51 -7.02
C THR A 81 -7.82 15.71 -8.51
N ASP A 82 -7.28 14.80 -9.32
CA ASP A 82 -7.40 14.84 -10.79
C ASP A 82 -8.81 14.44 -11.27
N LEU A 83 -9.58 13.76 -10.41
CA LEU A 83 -10.95 13.35 -10.73
C LEU A 83 -11.95 14.49 -10.45
N PRO A 84 -12.97 14.69 -11.30
CA PRO A 84 -13.97 15.74 -11.10
C PRO A 84 -14.88 15.44 -9.91
N SER A 85 -14.99 16.38 -8.96
CA SER A 85 -15.69 16.17 -7.70
C SER A 85 -17.22 16.08 -7.81
N ASP A 86 -17.83 16.65 -8.85
CA ASP A 86 -19.29 16.63 -9.08
C ASP A 86 -19.74 15.47 -10.00
N SER A 87 -18.78 14.71 -10.53
CA SER A 87 -19.07 13.55 -11.36
C SER A 87 -19.41 12.31 -10.51
N PRO A 88 -20.19 11.36 -11.05
CA PRO A 88 -20.29 10.02 -10.47
C PRO A 88 -18.90 9.39 -10.36
N VAL A 89 -18.68 8.66 -9.27
CA VAL A 89 -17.46 7.89 -9.05
C VAL A 89 -17.21 6.95 -10.23
N GLU A 90 -15.96 6.85 -10.68
CA GLU A 90 -15.59 5.94 -11.73
C GLU A 90 -15.59 4.49 -11.22
N VAL A 91 -16.32 3.61 -11.89
CA VAL A 91 -16.49 2.22 -11.48
C VAL A 91 -15.71 1.30 -12.40
N LEU A 92 -14.63 0.73 -11.88
CA LEU A 92 -13.78 -0.24 -12.57
C LEU A 92 -14.20 -1.66 -12.17
N ARG A 93 -14.74 -2.41 -13.13
CA ARG A 93 -15.23 -3.77 -12.90
C ARG A 93 -14.29 -4.77 -13.53
N VAL A 94 -13.88 -5.77 -12.76
CA VAL A 94 -13.00 -6.83 -13.23
C VAL A 94 -13.57 -8.18 -12.81
N ALA A 95 -13.60 -9.16 -13.72
CA ALA A 95 -13.94 -10.54 -13.41
C ALA A 95 -12.86 -11.45 -13.99
N ASN A 96 -12.26 -12.31 -13.17
CA ASN A 96 -11.14 -13.18 -13.56
C ASN A 96 -10.06 -12.45 -14.36
N ARG A 97 -9.59 -11.30 -13.85
CA ARG A 97 -8.60 -10.40 -14.51
C ARG A 97 -9.04 -9.78 -15.85
N VAL A 98 -10.31 -9.93 -16.26
CA VAL A 98 -10.86 -9.32 -17.48
C VAL A 98 -11.70 -8.09 -17.10
N PRO A 99 -11.41 -6.90 -17.67
CA PRO A 99 -12.21 -5.71 -17.44
C PRO A 99 -13.58 -5.79 -18.12
N LEU A 100 -14.63 -5.38 -17.41
CA LEU A 100 -16.00 -5.34 -17.92
C LEU A 100 -16.40 -3.90 -18.22
N MET A 101 -16.53 -3.55 -19.50
CA MET A 101 -16.77 -2.16 -19.93
C MET A 101 -18.25 -1.85 -20.11
N TYR A 102 -19.05 -2.78 -20.64
CA TYR A 102 -20.44 -2.51 -21.02
C TYR A 102 -21.45 -2.99 -19.96
N GLN A 103 -22.71 -2.55 -20.11
CA GLN A 103 -23.85 -2.98 -19.28
C GLN A 103 -23.69 -2.79 -17.77
N GLN A 104 -23.15 -1.63 -17.36
CA GLN A 104 -22.91 -1.31 -15.95
C GLN A 104 -24.18 -1.39 -15.08
N GLY A 105 -25.34 -0.92 -15.58
CA GLY A 105 -26.58 -0.85 -14.79
C GLY A 105 -27.19 -2.20 -14.39
N GLY A 106 -26.84 -3.29 -15.09
CA GLY A 106 -27.33 -4.63 -14.78
C GLY A 106 -26.37 -5.49 -13.95
N CYS A 107 -25.14 -5.03 -13.72
CA CYS A 107 -24.07 -5.84 -13.16
C CYS A 107 -24.16 -5.93 -11.64
N LEU A 108 -23.96 -7.14 -11.09
CA LEU A 108 -23.86 -7.38 -9.65
C LEU A 108 -22.86 -6.45 -8.94
N LEU A 109 -21.71 -6.20 -9.56
CA LEU A 109 -20.63 -5.38 -8.98
C LEU A 109 -21.11 -3.94 -8.77
N THR A 110 -21.76 -3.35 -9.78
CA THR A 110 -22.33 -2.01 -9.70
C THR A 110 -23.43 -1.95 -8.64
N LYS A 111 -24.37 -2.89 -8.66
CA LYS A 111 -25.44 -2.98 -7.64
C LYS A 111 -24.88 -3.08 -6.22
N SER A 112 -23.76 -3.78 -6.04
CA SER A 112 -23.08 -3.90 -4.74
C SER A 112 -22.57 -2.54 -4.26
N ILE A 113 -21.96 -1.74 -5.14
CA ILE A 113 -21.51 -0.37 -4.87
C ILE A 113 -22.69 0.54 -4.52
N GLU A 114 -23.77 0.47 -5.29
CA GLU A 114 -24.99 1.28 -5.06
C GLU A 114 -25.68 0.97 -3.72
N SER A 115 -25.53 -0.27 -3.23
CA SER A 115 -26.15 -0.72 -1.99
C SER A 115 -25.50 -0.13 -0.72
N VAL A 116 -24.28 0.42 -0.84
CA VAL A 116 -23.50 0.95 0.28
C VAL A 116 -23.81 2.43 0.50
N ASP A 117 -24.01 2.82 1.75
CA ASP A 117 -24.25 4.22 2.12
C ASP A 117 -22.94 5.02 2.22
N TRP A 118 -22.47 5.50 1.07
CA TRP A 118 -21.21 6.23 0.93
C TRP A 118 -21.16 7.58 1.64
N LYS A 119 -22.32 8.15 2.00
CA LYS A 119 -22.41 9.38 2.79
C LYS A 119 -21.73 9.24 4.15
N LYS A 120 -21.82 8.06 4.76
CA LYS A 120 -21.15 7.74 6.04
C LYS A 120 -19.63 7.67 5.92
N TYR A 121 -19.13 7.39 4.71
CA TYR A 121 -17.70 7.28 4.42
C TYR A 121 -17.10 8.56 3.84
N GLY A 122 -17.92 9.60 3.67
CA GLY A 122 -17.49 10.94 3.30
C GLY A 122 -17.52 11.24 1.80
N LEU A 123 -18.16 10.40 0.97
CA LEU A 123 -18.53 10.76 -0.40
C LEU A 123 -19.95 11.35 -0.43
N GLU A 124 -20.26 12.09 -1.48
CA GLU A 124 -21.61 12.62 -1.66
C GLU A 124 -22.49 11.53 -2.28
N HIS A 125 -23.71 11.37 -1.75
CA HIS A 125 -24.65 10.40 -2.29
C HIS A 125 -26.05 11.01 -2.41
N PRO A 126 -26.30 11.81 -3.47
CA PRO A 126 -27.58 12.48 -3.66
C PRO A 126 -28.72 11.45 -3.76
N GLY A 127 -29.71 11.54 -2.89
CA GLY A 127 -30.90 10.68 -2.93
C GLY A 127 -30.69 9.24 -2.40
N GLY A 128 -29.49 8.87 -1.94
CA GLY A 128 -29.25 7.58 -1.27
C GLY A 128 -29.45 6.34 -2.15
N ARG A 129 -29.61 6.51 -3.47
CA ARG A 129 -29.82 5.45 -4.46
C ARG A 129 -28.92 5.73 -5.68
N GLY A 130 -28.27 4.69 -6.20
CA GLY A 130 -27.38 4.77 -7.35
C GLY A 130 -25.89 4.89 -6.98
N VAL A 131 -25.07 5.29 -7.95
CA VAL A 131 -23.62 5.43 -7.78
C VAL A 131 -23.31 6.74 -7.03
N PRO A 132 -22.42 6.73 -6.02
CA PRO A 132 -22.04 7.95 -5.31
C PRO A 132 -21.33 8.95 -6.23
N LYS A 133 -21.32 10.21 -5.82
CA LYS A 133 -20.55 11.29 -6.45
C LYS A 133 -19.29 11.61 -5.66
N GLY A 134 -18.22 11.93 -6.38
CA GLY A 134 -16.99 12.39 -5.78
C GLY A 134 -15.77 12.07 -6.63
N PRO A 135 -14.62 12.67 -6.28
CA PRO A 135 -13.38 12.49 -7.02
C PRO A 135 -12.69 11.19 -6.55
N ALA A 136 -13.34 10.07 -6.84
CA ALA A 136 -12.87 8.74 -6.49
C ALA A 136 -13.11 7.76 -7.64
N ALA A 137 -12.32 6.70 -7.68
CA ALA A 137 -12.59 5.52 -8.48
C ALA A 137 -12.63 4.28 -7.59
N ILE A 138 -13.54 3.36 -7.89
CA ILE A 138 -13.74 2.11 -7.16
C ILE A 138 -13.50 0.96 -8.12
N LEU A 139 -12.50 0.14 -7.81
CA LEU A 139 -12.23 -1.13 -8.47
C LEU A 139 -12.86 -2.27 -7.68
N VAL A 140 -13.62 -3.13 -8.35
CA VAL A 140 -14.13 -4.38 -7.78
C VAL A 140 -13.72 -5.53 -8.69
N HIS A 141 -12.95 -6.45 -8.14
CA HIS A 141 -12.51 -7.67 -8.79
C HIS A 141 -13.18 -8.89 -8.15
N LEU A 142 -13.73 -9.75 -9.00
CA LEU A 142 -14.22 -11.07 -8.62
C LEU A 142 -13.39 -12.15 -9.32
N ALA A 143 -12.69 -12.96 -8.54
CA ALA A 143 -12.04 -14.19 -9.00
C ALA A 143 -12.93 -15.39 -8.67
N SER A 144 -13.26 -16.25 -9.64
CA SER A 144 -14.02 -17.48 -9.41
C SER A 144 -13.70 -18.50 -10.49
N THR A 145 -13.78 -19.79 -10.13
CA THR A 145 -13.71 -20.89 -11.09
C THR A 145 -14.84 -20.84 -12.12
N HIS A 146 -16.03 -20.42 -11.68
CA HIS A 146 -17.20 -20.24 -12.51
C HIS A 146 -17.90 -18.92 -12.19
N VAL A 147 -17.84 -17.98 -13.13
CA VAL A 147 -18.47 -16.67 -13.02
C VAL A 147 -19.83 -16.71 -13.72
N GLN A 148 -20.90 -16.35 -13.00
CA GLN A 148 -22.26 -16.31 -13.52
C GLN A 148 -22.49 -14.99 -14.27
N PHE A 149 -22.61 -15.04 -15.58
CA PHE A 149 -22.91 -13.87 -16.42
C PHE A 149 -24.40 -13.79 -16.75
N THR A 150 -24.92 -12.57 -16.94
CA THR A 150 -26.31 -12.33 -17.37
C THR A 150 -26.53 -12.65 -18.85
N SER A 151 -25.49 -12.54 -19.67
CA SER A 151 -25.52 -12.76 -21.11
C SER A 151 -24.32 -13.56 -21.59
N GLU A 152 -24.47 -14.20 -22.75
CA GLU A 152 -23.39 -14.95 -23.42
C GLU A 152 -22.19 -14.06 -23.80
N ALA A 153 -22.41 -12.76 -23.94
CA ALA A 153 -21.38 -11.76 -24.23
C ALA A 153 -20.43 -11.51 -23.03
N LYS A 154 -20.77 -12.01 -21.83
CA LYS A 154 -19.94 -11.91 -20.61
C LYS A 154 -19.64 -10.47 -20.13
N GLU A 155 -20.53 -9.52 -20.39
CA GLU A 155 -20.35 -8.10 -20.04
C GLU A 155 -20.81 -7.72 -18.62
N ALA A 156 -21.71 -8.52 -18.03
CA ALA A 156 -22.28 -8.24 -16.72
C ALA A 156 -22.50 -9.52 -15.91
N LEU A 157 -22.32 -9.42 -14.60
CA LEU A 157 -22.51 -10.50 -13.65
C LEU A 157 -23.97 -10.61 -13.23
N SER A 158 -24.44 -11.85 -13.11
CA SER A 158 -25.78 -12.19 -12.63
C SER A 158 -25.90 -11.95 -11.13
N ASP A 159 -27.14 -11.75 -10.66
CA ASP A 159 -27.43 -11.57 -9.25
C ASP A 159 -27.22 -12.87 -8.47
N ASN A 160 -26.32 -12.85 -7.49
CA ASN A 160 -26.06 -13.92 -6.54
C ASN A 160 -25.88 -13.31 -5.15
N GLU A 161 -26.73 -13.72 -4.19
CA GLU A 161 -26.77 -13.13 -2.84
C GLU A 161 -25.49 -13.37 -2.03
N GLU A 162 -24.87 -14.55 -2.17
CA GLU A 162 -23.65 -14.91 -1.42
C GLU A 162 -22.48 -14.01 -1.86
N VAL A 163 -22.30 -13.87 -3.17
CA VAL A 163 -21.27 -13.01 -3.77
C VAL A 163 -21.56 -11.53 -3.48
N PHE A 164 -22.82 -11.11 -3.57
CA PHE A 164 -23.24 -9.73 -3.28
C PHE A 164 -22.88 -9.30 -1.85
N ASN A 165 -23.19 -10.16 -0.87
CA ASN A 165 -22.92 -9.86 0.53
C ASN A 165 -21.42 -9.74 0.79
N GLU A 166 -20.61 -10.60 0.17
CA GLU A 166 -19.15 -10.56 0.33
C GLU A 166 -18.54 -9.29 -0.29
N ILE A 167 -18.98 -8.90 -1.49
CA ILE A 167 -18.57 -7.63 -2.13
C ILE A 167 -18.97 -6.44 -1.26
N ARG A 168 -20.19 -6.45 -0.72
CA ARG A 168 -20.70 -5.38 0.15
C ARG A 168 -19.84 -5.23 1.41
N LEU A 169 -19.38 -6.33 2.03
CA LEU A 169 -18.49 -6.28 3.19
C LEU A 169 -17.13 -5.68 2.82
N ALA A 170 -16.53 -6.11 1.71
CA ALA A 170 -15.26 -5.59 1.20
C ALA A 170 -15.34 -4.06 0.92
N LEU A 171 -16.41 -3.61 0.26
CA LEU A 171 -16.63 -2.19 -0.02
C LEU A 171 -16.78 -1.35 1.26
N GLN A 172 -17.43 -1.88 2.30
CA GLN A 172 -17.55 -1.19 3.58
C GLN A 172 -16.20 -1.07 4.30
N GLU A 173 -15.33 -2.08 4.18
CA GLU A 173 -13.99 -2.06 4.75
C GLU A 173 -13.14 -0.96 4.12
N VAL A 174 -13.11 -0.92 2.78
CA VAL A 174 -12.45 0.15 2.03
C VAL A 174 -13.06 1.53 2.33
N GLY A 175 -14.39 1.61 2.47
CA GLY A 175 -15.09 2.83 2.87
C GLY A 175 -14.65 3.35 4.26
N ARG A 176 -14.40 2.46 5.23
CA ARG A 176 -13.84 2.85 6.54
C ARG A 176 -12.44 3.46 6.40
N GLY A 177 -11.61 2.90 5.52
CA GLY A 177 -10.31 3.47 5.14
C GLY A 177 -10.41 4.91 4.64
N LEU A 178 -11.30 5.16 3.68
CA LEU A 178 -11.55 6.50 3.15
C LEU A 178 -12.05 7.48 4.22
N ARG A 179 -12.98 7.05 5.08
CA ARG A 179 -13.49 7.89 6.18
C ARG A 179 -12.37 8.35 7.10
N ASN A 180 -11.47 7.44 7.46
CA ASN A 180 -10.32 7.75 8.30
C ASN A 180 -9.38 8.74 7.61
N HIS A 181 -9.09 8.56 6.33
CA HIS A 181 -8.28 9.51 5.55
C HIS A 181 -8.91 10.90 5.49
N LYS A 182 -10.20 11.01 5.13
CA LYS A 182 -10.90 12.31 5.11
C LYS A 182 -10.96 12.98 6.48
N ARG A 183 -11.15 12.21 7.56
CA ARG A 183 -11.11 12.73 8.93
C ARG A 183 -9.73 13.30 9.27
N LYS A 184 -8.65 12.57 8.93
CA LYS A 184 -7.26 13.02 9.12
C LYS A 184 -6.97 14.29 8.34
N SER A 185 -7.35 14.32 7.06
CA SER A 185 -7.16 15.47 6.17
C SER A 185 -7.85 16.73 6.71
N LYS A 186 -9.13 16.62 7.12
CA LYS A 186 -9.88 17.74 7.71
C LYS A 186 -9.30 18.22 9.05
N GLN A 187 -8.74 17.32 9.85
CA GLN A 187 -8.07 17.70 11.10
C GLN A 187 -6.77 18.47 10.82
N ARG A 188 -6.01 18.03 9.81
CA ARG A 188 -4.79 18.72 9.34
C ARG A 188 -5.08 20.10 8.77
N GLU A 189 -6.15 20.25 7.99
CA GLU A 189 -6.57 21.55 7.44
C GLU A 189 -6.92 22.55 8.56
N LYS A 190 -7.76 22.14 9.52
CA LYS A 190 -8.10 22.98 10.69
C LYS A 190 -6.90 23.33 11.54
N ALA A 191 -5.95 22.41 11.66
CA ALA A 191 -4.69 22.63 12.37
C ALA A 191 -3.84 23.69 11.66
N LEU A 192 -3.75 23.62 10.33
CA LEU A 192 -3.03 24.58 9.51
C LEU A 192 -3.67 25.98 9.58
N GLU A 193 -5.00 26.07 9.49
CA GLU A 193 -5.74 27.33 9.65
C GLU A 193 -5.46 27.98 11.01
N LYS A 194 -5.46 27.18 12.08
CA LYS A 194 -5.12 27.67 13.42
C LYS A 194 -3.67 28.11 13.53
N PHE A 195 -2.75 27.42 12.86
CA PHE A 195 -1.33 27.76 12.84
C PHE A 195 -1.09 29.08 12.10
N GLU A 196 -1.71 29.28 10.94
CA GLU A 196 -1.64 30.53 10.17
C GLU A 196 -2.20 31.71 10.99
N LEU A 197 -3.34 31.48 11.68
CA LEU A 197 -3.92 32.48 12.58
C LEU A 197 -2.95 32.90 13.69
N VAL A 198 -2.20 31.95 14.27
CA VAL A 198 -1.28 32.20 15.38
C VAL A 198 0.02 32.86 14.93
N ASN A 199 0.64 32.41 13.84
CA ASN A 199 1.98 32.88 13.44
C ASN A 199 1.95 34.11 12.55
N VAL A 200 0.91 34.26 11.71
CA VAL A 200 0.85 35.36 10.73
C VAL A 200 -0.13 36.42 11.20
N ILE A 201 -1.35 36.02 11.53
CA ILE A 201 -2.43 36.99 11.78
C ILE A 201 -2.31 37.63 13.16
N LEU A 202 -1.99 36.85 14.22
CA LEU A 202 -1.95 37.37 15.59
C LEU A 202 -0.86 38.44 15.81
N PRO A 203 0.40 38.27 15.34
CA PRO A 203 1.42 39.31 15.47
C PRO A 203 1.08 40.57 14.67
N GLU A 204 0.51 40.41 13.47
CA GLU A 204 0.03 41.52 12.64
C GLU A 204 -1.09 42.33 13.31
N ILE A 205 -2.03 41.65 13.99
CA ILE A 205 -3.07 42.30 14.78
C ILE A 205 -2.43 43.05 15.95
N SER A 206 -1.51 42.42 16.68
CA SER A 206 -0.81 43.01 17.82
C SER A 206 -0.11 44.32 17.41
N ALA A 207 0.74 44.25 16.38
CA ALA A 207 1.50 45.39 15.87
C ALA A 207 0.59 46.55 15.43
N LYS A 208 -0.50 46.25 14.69
CA LYS A 208 -1.46 47.27 14.24
C LYS A 208 -2.25 47.89 15.39
N CYS A 209 -2.73 47.09 16.34
CA CYS A 209 -3.44 47.59 17.51
C CYS A 209 -2.54 48.47 18.39
N SER A 210 -1.30 48.05 18.62
CA SER A 210 -0.30 48.81 19.36
C SER A 210 0.08 50.12 18.67
N ALA A 211 0.21 50.13 17.33
CA ALA A 211 0.44 51.34 16.55
C ALA A 211 -0.73 52.34 16.63
N ILE A 212 -1.98 51.87 16.61
CA ILE A 212 -3.17 52.73 16.72
C ILE A 212 -3.30 53.32 18.12
N LEU A 213 -3.05 52.50 19.16
CA LEU A 213 -3.22 52.89 20.55
C LEU A 213 -1.98 53.55 21.17
N GLY A 214 -0.84 53.53 20.48
CA GLY A 214 0.45 54.04 20.96
C GLY A 214 0.97 53.30 22.20
N ARG A 215 0.69 51.99 22.31
CA ARG A 215 1.09 51.15 23.46
C ARG A 215 2.10 50.09 23.04
N GLU A 216 2.85 49.56 23.99
CA GLU A 216 3.75 48.42 23.77
C GLU A 216 2.95 47.17 23.37
N GLU A 217 3.61 46.26 22.64
CA GLU A 217 3.00 45.00 22.20
C GLU A 217 2.71 44.09 23.40
N PRO A 218 1.47 43.60 23.55
CA PRO A 218 1.13 42.66 24.60
C PRO A 218 1.82 41.31 24.39
N ASP A 219 2.16 40.64 25.50
CA ASP A 219 2.61 39.25 25.45
C ASP A 219 1.51 38.34 24.87
N LEU A 220 1.81 37.71 23.73
CA LEU A 220 0.88 36.87 22.99
C LEU A 220 0.85 35.42 23.53
N ALA A 221 1.84 35.00 24.32
CA ALA A 221 1.96 33.62 24.79
C ALA A 221 0.68 33.09 25.51
N PRO A 222 0.00 33.87 26.37
CA PRO A 222 -1.24 33.44 27.02
C PRO A 222 -2.40 33.23 26.04
N VAL A 223 -2.49 34.08 25.01
CA VAL A 223 -3.54 34.03 23.99
C VAL A 223 -3.32 32.84 23.06
N ILE A 224 -2.07 32.62 22.63
CA ILE A 224 -1.68 31.47 21.81
C ILE A 224 -2.01 30.15 22.52
N THR A 225 -1.65 30.05 23.80
CA THR A 225 -1.97 28.89 24.66
C THR A 225 -3.48 28.66 24.74
N SER A 226 -4.29 29.73 24.83
CA SER A 226 -5.75 29.62 24.93
C SER A 226 -6.43 29.15 23.63
N ILE A 227 -5.91 29.56 22.47
CA ILE A 227 -6.46 29.22 21.14
C ILE A 227 -6.10 27.77 20.76
N MET A 228 -4.87 27.37 21.07
CA MET A 228 -4.31 26.09 20.65
C MET A 228 -4.63 24.96 21.63
N ASN A 229 -4.34 25.16 22.92
CA ASN A 229 -4.45 24.15 23.99
C ASN A 229 -4.02 22.72 23.56
N ALA A 230 -2.99 22.64 22.72
CA ALA A 230 -2.49 21.41 22.12
C ALA A 230 -0.98 21.53 21.90
N VAL A 231 -0.32 20.38 21.76
CA VAL A 231 1.11 20.33 21.40
C VAL A 231 1.20 20.20 19.89
N PHE A 232 2.11 20.93 19.26
CA PHE A 232 2.33 20.88 17.82
C PHE A 232 3.58 20.09 17.52
N SER A 233 3.56 19.36 16.41
CA SER A 233 4.75 18.74 15.82
C SER A 233 4.91 19.26 14.39
N GLU A 234 6.02 19.93 14.11
CA GLU A 234 6.48 20.22 12.76
C GLU A 234 7.49 19.15 12.34
N GLU A 235 7.31 18.66 11.13
CA GLU A 235 8.13 17.61 10.53
C GLU A 235 8.82 18.23 9.32
N MET A 236 10.14 18.18 9.28
CA MET A 236 10.91 18.58 8.11
C MET A 236 11.79 17.42 7.68
N SER A 237 11.77 17.12 6.39
CA SER A 237 12.69 16.18 5.75
C SER A 237 13.39 16.90 4.62
N GLU A 238 14.70 17.05 4.72
CA GLU A 238 15.53 17.64 3.68
C GLU A 238 16.58 16.62 3.22
N TRP A 239 16.68 16.45 1.91
CA TRP A 239 17.73 15.61 1.31
C TRP A 239 18.99 16.44 1.11
N ASP A 240 20.07 16.07 1.79
CA ASP A 240 21.38 16.69 1.59
C ASP A 240 22.12 16.00 0.43
N SER A 241 22.29 16.73 -0.68
CA SER A 241 22.95 16.21 -1.88
C SER A 241 24.46 16.01 -1.70
N ASN A 242 25.08 16.62 -0.68
CA ASN A 242 26.52 16.50 -0.44
C ASN A 242 26.87 15.27 0.39
N GLU A 243 26.04 14.96 1.39
CA GLU A 243 26.28 13.84 2.32
C GLU A 243 25.56 12.55 1.87
N LYS A 244 24.60 12.64 0.92
CA LYS A 244 23.67 11.54 0.57
C LYS A 244 22.86 11.03 1.77
N VAL A 245 22.53 11.95 2.67
CA VAL A 245 21.79 11.65 3.89
C VAL A 245 20.48 12.44 3.88
N THR A 246 19.38 11.82 4.31
CA THR A 246 18.11 12.53 4.55
C THR A 246 18.13 13.07 5.98
N LYS A 247 18.16 14.40 6.14
CA LYS A 247 18.06 15.06 7.44
C LYS A 247 16.59 15.21 7.80
N CYS A 248 16.18 14.60 8.90
CA CYS A 248 14.84 14.69 9.44
C CYS A 248 14.87 15.45 10.75
N SER A 249 14.00 16.44 10.90
CA SER A 249 13.78 17.14 12.17
C SER A 249 12.30 17.13 12.53
N ILE A 250 12.03 16.83 13.80
CA ILE A 250 10.71 16.89 14.42
C ILE A 250 10.78 17.97 15.50
N LYS A 251 10.13 19.11 15.28
CA LYS A 251 10.04 20.20 16.26
C LYS A 251 8.71 20.15 16.97
N LEU A 252 8.74 20.05 18.29
CA LEU A 252 7.56 20.02 19.13
C LEU A 252 7.40 21.36 19.83
N PHE A 253 6.18 21.91 19.81
CA PHE A 253 5.84 23.12 20.53
C PHE A 253 4.71 22.84 21.51
N ASN A 254 4.94 23.05 22.80
CA ASN A 254 3.90 22.85 23.81
C ASN A 254 3.09 24.13 24.05
N TYR A 255 1.94 24.28 23.38
CA TYR A 255 1.00 25.38 23.64
C TYR A 255 -0.09 25.00 24.66
N THR A 256 0.19 24.09 25.60
CA THR A 256 -0.75 23.73 26.67
C THR A 256 -0.34 24.40 27.98
N SER A 257 -1.32 24.75 28.82
CA SER A 257 -1.05 25.42 30.11
C SER A 257 -0.39 24.52 31.17
N ARG A 258 -0.15 23.23 30.86
CA ARG A 258 0.44 22.26 31.78
C ARG A 258 1.67 21.61 31.15
N PRO A 259 2.69 21.26 31.94
CA PRO A 259 3.78 20.45 31.43
C PRO A 259 3.25 19.09 30.99
N ARG A 260 3.79 18.56 29.88
CA ARG A 260 3.39 17.26 29.33
C ARG A 260 4.59 16.42 28.99
N GLN A 261 4.46 15.13 29.23
CA GLN A 261 5.43 14.13 28.80
C GLN A 261 4.86 13.34 27.64
N TYR A 262 5.62 13.26 26.55
CA TYR A 262 5.25 12.51 25.36
C TYR A 262 6.33 11.49 25.02
N THR A 263 5.89 10.41 24.39
CA THR A 263 6.78 9.48 23.69
C THR A 263 6.43 9.56 22.22
N ILE A 264 7.39 9.92 21.39
CA ILE A 264 7.20 10.04 19.94
C ILE A 264 7.75 8.81 19.26
N LEU A 265 7.07 8.37 18.22
CA LEU A 265 7.53 7.33 17.34
C LEU A 265 7.50 7.87 15.92
N ALA A 266 8.53 7.65 15.11
CA ALA A 266 8.47 7.97 13.68
C ALA A 266 8.72 6.71 12.88
N THR A 267 8.00 6.61 11.77
CA THR A 267 8.27 5.59 10.76
C THR A 267 9.56 5.95 10.04
N TRP A 268 10.39 4.95 9.74
CA TRP A 268 11.59 5.11 8.92
C TRP A 268 11.77 3.88 8.03
N PRO A 269 12.32 4.04 6.82
CA PRO A 269 12.45 2.97 5.85
C PRO A 269 13.58 2.02 6.27
N GLU A 270 13.25 0.99 7.05
CA GLU A 270 14.20 -0.05 7.41
C GLU A 270 14.42 -1.00 6.22
N ARG A 271 15.55 -0.84 5.53
CA ARG A 271 16.06 -1.70 4.44
C ARG A 271 17.50 -2.11 4.74
N GLU A 272 17.96 -3.22 4.19
CA GLU A 272 19.38 -3.60 4.23
C GLU A 272 20.23 -2.47 3.62
N GLY A 273 21.17 -1.92 4.40
CA GLY A 273 22.04 -0.82 4.00
C GLY A 273 21.55 0.59 4.33
N VAL A 274 20.39 0.74 5.01
CA VAL A 274 19.88 2.03 5.49
C VAL A 274 20.07 2.13 7.01
N GLU A 275 20.89 3.07 7.46
CA GLU A 275 21.17 3.27 8.89
C GLU A 275 20.77 4.68 9.34
N ILE A 276 20.27 4.79 10.58
CA ILE A 276 20.05 6.10 11.21
C ILE A 276 21.37 6.56 11.82
N VAL A 277 21.85 7.71 11.35
CA VAL A 277 23.11 8.35 11.78
C VAL A 277 22.78 9.74 12.37
N ASN A 278 23.57 10.20 13.34
CA ASN A 278 23.42 11.51 13.99
C ASN A 278 22.05 11.72 14.68
N GLU A 279 21.69 10.86 15.65
CA GLU A 279 20.56 11.11 16.54
C GLU A 279 20.93 12.11 17.63
N ASN A 280 20.15 13.19 17.79
CA ASN A 280 20.29 14.11 18.93
C ASN A 280 19.75 13.52 20.24
N ILE A 281 18.75 12.63 20.16
CA ILE A 281 18.16 11.91 21.28
C ILE A 281 18.20 10.42 20.94
N GLU A 282 18.81 9.59 21.80
CA GLU A 282 18.88 8.15 21.58
C GLU A 282 17.48 7.53 21.50
N GLY A 283 17.14 7.03 20.31
CA GLY A 283 15.88 6.33 20.06
C GLY A 283 16.01 4.82 20.34
N ARG A 284 14.92 4.16 20.74
CA ARG A 284 14.83 2.70 20.77
C ARG A 284 14.03 2.18 19.59
N ARG A 285 14.44 1.06 18.99
CA ARG A 285 13.62 0.32 18.00
C ARG A 285 12.44 -0.32 18.74
N GLU A 286 11.21 -0.11 18.26
CA GLU A 286 10.01 -0.71 18.87
C GLU A 286 9.37 -1.79 18.00
N ALA A 287 9.41 -1.64 16.68
CA ALA A 287 8.97 -2.61 15.66
C ALA A 287 9.73 -2.33 14.35
N ARG A 288 9.64 -3.23 13.37
CA ARG A 288 10.24 -3.02 12.04
C ARG A 288 9.80 -1.68 11.45
N GLY A 289 10.77 -0.83 11.09
CA GLY A 289 10.52 0.51 10.54
C GLY A 289 9.95 1.55 11.52
N LEU A 290 9.97 1.33 12.84
CA LEU A 290 9.48 2.29 13.85
C LEU A 290 10.54 2.60 14.91
N ARG A 291 10.96 3.86 14.98
CA ARG A 291 11.91 4.38 15.97
C ARG A 291 11.16 5.17 17.04
N LYS A 292 11.48 4.94 18.31
CA LYS A 292 10.80 5.51 19.49
C LYS A 292 11.74 6.42 20.28
N TRP A 293 11.34 7.67 20.51
CA TRP A 293 12.01 8.62 21.41
C TRP A 293 11.15 8.90 22.64
N LYS A 294 11.73 8.71 23.81
CA LYS A 294 11.11 9.10 25.08
C LYS A 294 11.55 10.51 25.40
N LEU A 295 10.62 11.45 25.38
CA LEU A 295 10.94 12.86 25.61
C LEU A 295 10.92 13.18 27.09
N GLU A 296 11.73 14.19 27.44
CA GLU A 296 11.65 14.84 28.73
C GLU A 296 10.34 15.64 28.86
N THR A 297 10.05 16.10 30.07
CA THR A 297 8.82 16.82 30.35
C THR A 297 8.86 18.19 29.67
N LEU A 298 8.02 18.40 28.65
CA LEU A 298 7.91 19.67 27.94
C LEU A 298 7.16 20.68 28.81
N GLN A 299 7.78 21.79 29.18
CA GLN A 299 7.10 22.89 29.86
C GLN A 299 6.17 23.65 28.90
N PRO A 300 5.17 24.38 29.42
CA PRO A 300 4.37 25.30 28.61
C PRO A 300 5.25 26.31 27.87
N SER A 301 4.97 26.54 26.60
CA SER A 301 5.73 27.44 25.70
C SER A 301 7.18 27.02 25.42
N GLU A 302 7.59 25.82 25.81
CA GLU A 302 8.89 25.25 25.47
C GLU A 302 8.81 24.50 24.13
N ASN A 303 9.92 24.53 23.39
CA ASN A 303 10.12 23.79 22.17
C ASN A 303 11.19 22.70 22.35
N LEU A 304 10.99 21.57 21.68
CA LEU A 304 11.96 20.47 21.66
C LEU A 304 12.17 20.01 20.24
N GLU A 305 13.43 19.90 19.82
CA GLU A 305 13.80 19.49 18.48
C GLU A 305 14.50 18.11 18.53
N ILE A 306 13.90 17.15 17.82
CA ILE A 306 14.49 15.83 17.58
C ILE A 306 15.05 15.86 16.16
N SER A 307 16.37 15.79 16.02
CA SER A 307 17.02 15.62 14.73
C SER A 307 17.61 14.22 14.63
N PHE A 308 17.41 13.59 13.48
CA PHE A 308 18.05 12.34 13.09
C PHE A 308 18.30 12.37 11.59
N SER A 309 19.36 11.69 11.14
CA SER A 309 19.71 11.64 9.73
C SER A 309 19.67 10.19 9.26
N ILE A 310 19.25 9.94 8.02
CA ILE A 310 19.19 8.59 7.46
C ILE A 310 20.16 8.47 6.29
N ASP A 311 21.11 7.55 6.43
CA ASP A 311 22.10 7.20 5.41
C ASP A 311 21.59 6.01 4.57
N GLY A 312 21.97 5.96 3.29
CA GLY A 312 21.65 4.84 2.38
C GLY A 312 20.40 5.00 1.51
N LEU A 313 19.73 6.16 1.50
CA LEU A 313 18.57 6.44 0.64
C LEU A 313 19.00 7.09 -0.70
N SER A 314 18.14 7.08 -1.72
CA SER A 314 18.35 7.84 -2.96
C SER A 314 17.42 9.07 -3.01
N LYS A 315 17.78 10.08 -3.82
CA LYS A 315 17.05 11.36 -3.88
C LYS A 315 15.58 11.13 -4.31
N GLY A 316 14.65 11.32 -3.37
CA GLY A 316 13.21 11.28 -3.63
C GLY A 316 12.50 9.99 -3.20
N ASP A 317 13.22 8.98 -2.70
CA ASP A 317 12.60 7.74 -2.20
C ASP A 317 11.81 7.93 -0.91
N TRP A 318 12.15 8.96 -0.13
CA TRP A 318 11.54 9.24 1.15
C TRP A 318 11.35 10.75 1.34
N THR A 319 10.10 11.19 1.24
CA THR A 319 9.72 12.62 1.26
C THR A 319 8.77 12.97 2.39
N GLN A 320 8.12 11.96 2.99
CA GLN A 320 7.20 12.11 4.11
C GLN A 320 7.36 10.89 5.02
N PHE A 321 7.35 11.14 6.32
CA PHE A 321 7.31 10.11 7.34
C PHE A 321 6.15 10.39 8.27
N ASP A 322 5.49 9.35 8.76
CA ASP A 322 4.41 9.52 9.72
C ASP A 322 4.98 9.55 11.14
N VAL A 323 4.69 10.63 11.86
CA VAL A 323 4.97 10.76 13.29
C VAL A 323 3.77 10.28 14.11
N PHE A 324 4.03 9.40 15.06
CA PHE A 324 3.11 8.90 16.05
C PHE A 324 3.49 9.40 17.44
N PHE A 325 2.51 9.52 18.34
CA PHE A 325 2.75 9.87 19.74
C PHE A 325 1.98 8.98 20.70
N ARG A 326 2.57 8.78 21.88
CA ARG A 326 1.93 8.22 23.07
C ARG A 326 2.01 9.24 24.19
N GLY A 327 0.85 9.62 24.72
CA GLY A 327 0.74 10.58 25.82
C GLY A 327 -0.69 11.05 26.02
N SER A 328 -0.90 11.87 27.05
CA SER A 328 -2.20 12.46 27.36
C SER A 328 -2.44 13.71 26.50
N GLY A 329 -3.53 13.69 25.73
CA GLY A 329 -4.02 14.77 24.89
C GLY A 329 -3.38 14.85 23.51
N GLU A 330 -4.06 15.52 22.58
CA GLU A 330 -3.73 15.46 21.15
C GLU A 330 -2.47 16.28 20.82
N ILE A 331 -1.57 15.67 20.04
CA ILE A 331 -0.55 16.39 19.29
C ILE A 331 -1.12 16.67 17.91
N ILE A 332 -1.02 17.90 17.47
CA ILE A 332 -1.39 18.33 16.13
C ILE A 332 -0.18 18.16 15.22
N GLY A 333 -0.33 17.34 14.18
CA GLY A 333 0.76 16.94 13.28
C GLY A 333 1.17 15.47 13.44
N ALA A 334 1.05 14.92 14.66
CA ALA A 334 1.34 13.52 14.93
C ALA A 334 0.07 12.68 15.18
N MET A 335 0.07 11.42 14.79
CA MET A 335 -1.01 10.48 15.04
C MET A 335 -0.91 9.90 16.46
N LYS A 336 -2.04 9.81 17.17
CA LYS A 336 -2.05 9.02 18.41
C LYS A 336 -1.83 7.55 18.03
N LEU A 337 -0.83 6.92 18.64
CA LEU A 337 -0.61 5.50 18.43
C LEU A 337 -1.67 4.72 19.20
N ASP A 338 -2.69 4.25 18.50
CA ASP A 338 -3.68 3.32 19.03
C ASP A 338 -3.05 1.92 19.15
N GLU A 339 -3.23 1.27 20.30
CA GLU A 339 -2.65 -0.04 20.65
C GLU A 339 -2.94 -1.13 19.60
N LYS A 340 -4.08 -1.00 18.89
CA LYS A 340 -4.49 -1.89 17.79
C LYS A 340 -3.61 -1.79 16.54
N ILE A 341 -3.13 -0.58 16.20
CA ILE A 341 -2.24 -0.38 15.03
C ILE A 341 -0.87 -0.99 15.32
N LEU A 342 -0.42 -0.92 16.58
CA LEU A 342 0.80 -1.59 17.02
C LEU A 342 0.67 -3.12 16.99
N GLU A 343 -0.48 -3.66 17.39
CA GLU A 343 -0.77 -5.10 17.29
C GLU A 343 -0.79 -5.59 15.85
N GLU A 344 -1.32 -4.78 14.93
CA GLU A 344 -1.33 -5.07 13.50
C GLU A 344 0.08 -5.07 12.91
N ILE A 345 0.90 -4.04 13.21
CA ILE A 345 2.32 -3.98 12.79
C ILE A 345 3.13 -5.13 13.41
N ARG A 346 2.90 -5.48 14.68
CA ARG A 346 3.54 -6.64 15.32
C ARG A 346 3.10 -7.95 14.71
N ARG A 347 1.84 -8.06 14.28
CA ARG A 347 1.33 -9.25 13.60
C ARG A 347 1.95 -9.37 12.22
N GLU A 348 2.05 -8.27 11.47
CA GLU A 348 2.76 -8.23 10.19
C GLU A 348 4.25 -8.56 10.35
N GLU A 349 4.89 -8.06 11.41
CA GLU A 349 6.29 -8.39 11.73
C GLU A 349 6.46 -9.86 12.10
N MET A 350 5.58 -10.43 12.94
CA MET A 350 5.63 -11.87 13.24
C MET A 350 5.35 -12.72 12.01
N ALA A 351 4.42 -12.31 11.14
CA ALA A 351 4.13 -13.01 9.89
C ALA A 351 5.33 -12.95 8.92
N ALA A 352 6.00 -11.80 8.80
CA ALA A 352 7.20 -11.66 7.97
C ALA A 352 8.38 -12.49 8.52
N ILE A 353 8.55 -12.55 9.85
CA ILE A 353 9.56 -13.40 10.49
C ILE A 353 9.21 -14.88 10.29
N GLU A 354 7.93 -15.25 10.38
CA GLU A 354 7.46 -16.62 10.12
C GLU A 354 7.69 -17.00 8.66
N GLU A 355 7.43 -16.10 7.70
CA GLU A 355 7.77 -16.30 6.28
C GLU A 355 9.28 -16.42 6.04
N GLU A 356 10.11 -15.57 6.68
CA GLU A 356 11.57 -15.67 6.60
C GLU A 356 12.08 -16.96 7.24
N MET A 357 11.49 -17.41 8.35
CA MET A 357 11.82 -18.68 8.99
C MET A 357 11.42 -19.87 8.12
N VAL A 358 10.23 -19.84 7.51
CA VAL A 358 9.78 -20.89 6.57
C VAL A 358 10.63 -20.89 5.32
N ALA A 359 11.04 -19.73 4.81
CA ALA A 359 11.97 -19.62 3.69
C ALA A 359 13.36 -20.16 4.06
N ALA A 360 13.87 -19.84 5.25
CA ALA A 360 15.15 -20.38 5.74
C ALA A 360 15.07 -21.89 5.99
N GLU A 361 13.93 -22.40 6.46
CA GLU A 361 13.68 -23.83 6.65
C GLU A 361 13.56 -24.56 5.30
N HIS A 362 12.93 -23.94 4.29
CA HIS A 362 12.94 -24.45 2.91
C HIS A 362 14.34 -24.46 2.28
N VAL A 363 15.14 -23.41 2.51
CA VAL A 363 16.54 -23.38 2.06
C VAL A 363 17.37 -24.44 2.79
N ALA A 364 17.12 -24.67 4.09
CA ALA A 364 17.77 -25.74 4.84
C ALA A 364 17.35 -27.13 4.35
N ASP A 365 16.08 -27.35 4.01
CA ASP A 365 15.57 -28.60 3.43
C ASP A 365 16.09 -28.83 2.00
N GLU A 366 16.25 -27.79 1.19
CA GLU A 366 16.88 -27.89 -0.14
C GLU A 366 18.37 -28.24 -0.03
N VAL A 367 19.08 -27.68 0.95
CA VAL A 367 20.49 -28.02 1.22
C VAL A 367 20.61 -29.45 1.75
N MET A 368 19.74 -29.86 2.69
CA MET A 368 19.72 -31.23 3.24
C MET A 368 19.19 -32.28 2.27
N GLY A 369 18.40 -31.88 1.27
CA GLY A 369 17.89 -32.74 0.20
C GLY A 369 18.90 -32.97 -0.94
N SER A 370 19.97 -32.18 -1.01
CA SER A 370 21.02 -32.31 -2.03
C SER A 370 22.17 -33.26 -1.66
N ASP A 371 22.20 -33.78 -0.42
CA ASP A 371 23.20 -34.74 0.07
C ASP A 371 22.73 -36.22 0.03
N ILE A 372 21.75 -36.53 -0.81
CA ILE A 372 21.41 -37.93 -1.16
C ILE A 372 21.82 -38.14 -2.62
N ASP A 373 23.12 -38.24 -2.86
CA ASP A 373 23.64 -38.79 -4.10
C ASP A 373 24.52 -40.02 -3.82
N ASP A 374 24.32 -41.01 -4.67
CA ASP A 374 24.76 -42.39 -4.54
C ASP A 374 26.28 -42.53 -4.40
N SER A 375 26.76 -43.06 -3.27
CA SER A 375 28.04 -43.78 -3.23
C SER A 375 27.92 -45.03 -2.35
N LYS A 376 27.68 -46.15 -3.01
CA LYS A 376 28.00 -47.47 -2.48
C LYS A 376 29.40 -47.85 -2.93
N ASP A 377 30.10 -48.46 -1.98
CA ASP A 377 31.30 -49.30 -2.10
C ASP A 377 32.66 -48.59 -1.99
N LEU A 378 33.09 -48.38 -0.74
CA LEU A 378 34.51 -48.43 -0.37
C LEU A 378 34.67 -49.48 0.74
N ASP A 379 35.42 -50.55 0.42
CA ASP A 379 35.66 -51.68 1.32
C ASP A 379 36.57 -51.29 2.49
N SER A 380 36.34 -51.93 3.65
CA SER A 380 36.99 -51.68 4.95
C SER A 380 38.50 -51.95 5.00
N ALA A 381 39.16 -52.18 3.86
CA ALA A 381 40.59 -52.42 3.77
C ALA A 381 41.41 -51.15 3.44
N GLU A 382 40.79 -50.12 2.84
CA GLU A 382 41.50 -48.88 2.47
C GLU A 382 41.58 -47.84 3.61
N LEU A 383 40.73 -47.97 4.64
CA LEU A 383 40.73 -47.07 5.80
C LEU A 383 41.92 -47.30 6.75
N ASP A 384 42.44 -48.54 6.83
CA ASP A 384 43.53 -48.90 7.75
C ASP A 384 44.92 -48.49 7.24
N GLU A 385 45.05 -48.22 5.93
CA GLU A 385 46.32 -47.81 5.31
C GLU A 385 46.50 -46.27 5.37
N ALA A 386 45.40 -45.50 5.43
CA ALA A 386 45.41 -44.04 5.59
C ALA A 386 45.71 -43.59 7.03
N LEU A 387 45.47 -44.43 8.04
CA LEU A 387 45.70 -44.11 9.46
C LEU A 387 47.15 -44.34 9.93
N ASN A 388 48.00 -44.97 9.11
CA ASN A 388 49.34 -45.42 9.52
C ASN A 388 50.50 -44.80 8.72
N SER A 389 50.43 -43.52 8.37
CA SER A 389 51.61 -42.75 7.92
C SER A 389 51.79 -41.44 8.70
N PRO A 390 53.03 -41.06 9.10
CA PRO A 390 53.24 -40.06 10.12
C PRO A 390 53.31 -38.62 9.58
N LEU A 391 52.83 -37.69 10.41
CA LEU A 391 52.77 -36.24 10.24
C LEU A 391 54.15 -35.57 10.03
N GLY A 392 54.14 -34.55 9.16
CA GLY A 392 55.11 -33.45 9.05
C GLY A 392 54.90 -32.73 7.71
N ASP A 393 55.03 -31.43 7.54
CA ASP A 393 55.26 -30.26 8.38
C ASP A 393 54.88 -29.04 7.49
N VAL A 394 54.90 -27.86 8.09
CA VAL A 394 54.35 -26.57 7.72
C VAL A 394 54.90 -25.89 6.44
N SER A 395 54.03 -25.07 5.81
CA SER A 395 54.23 -23.77 5.13
C SER A 395 54.52 -23.59 3.62
N SER A 396 53.91 -22.48 3.16
CA SER A 396 54.40 -21.40 2.27
C SER A 396 54.25 -21.51 0.75
N GLU A 397 53.33 -20.66 0.25
CA GLU A 397 53.54 -19.59 -0.74
C GLU A 397 54.27 -19.84 -2.07
N THR A 398 53.64 -19.28 -3.12
CA THR A 398 54.22 -18.55 -4.26
C THR A 398 54.00 -19.15 -5.66
N THR A 399 53.22 -18.37 -6.40
CA THR A 399 53.09 -18.11 -7.85
C THR A 399 54.22 -18.48 -8.82
N VAL A 400 53.85 -18.43 -10.12
CA VAL A 400 54.63 -18.17 -11.37
C VAL A 400 54.88 -19.44 -12.23
N VAL A 401 54.71 -19.54 -13.56
CA VAL A 401 54.10 -18.81 -14.70
C VAL A 401 54.40 -19.66 -15.97
N GLU A 402 53.48 -19.62 -16.93
CA GLU A 402 53.58 -19.81 -18.41
C GLU A 402 54.11 -21.06 -19.14
N GLY A 403 53.34 -21.36 -20.20
CA GLY A 403 53.81 -21.75 -21.54
C GLY A 403 52.93 -22.85 -22.13
N ILE A 404 52.44 -22.85 -23.38
CA ILE A 404 52.71 -22.09 -24.61
C ILE A 404 51.66 -22.61 -25.63
N GLU A 405 51.11 -21.69 -26.45
CA GLU A 405 50.73 -21.80 -27.90
C GLU A 405 49.85 -22.97 -28.42
N GLU A 406 49.08 -22.89 -29.52
CA GLU A 406 48.52 -21.86 -30.41
C GLU A 406 47.62 -22.63 -31.42
N ASN A 407 46.83 -21.86 -32.18
CA ASN A 407 46.06 -22.20 -33.38
C ASN A 407 44.62 -22.67 -33.12
N GLY A 408 43.56 -21.94 -33.51
CA GLY A 408 43.50 -20.78 -34.38
C GLY A 408 42.25 -20.83 -35.25
N ALA A 409 41.40 -19.81 -35.06
CA ALA A 409 40.63 -19.07 -36.08
C ALA A 409 39.48 -19.78 -36.80
N GLU A 410 38.39 -19.13 -37.23
CA GLU A 410 37.78 -17.79 -37.15
C GLU A 410 36.31 -18.07 -37.61
N ASP A 411 35.26 -17.34 -37.20
CA ASP A 411 34.85 -16.12 -37.89
C ASP A 411 33.77 -15.36 -37.11
N SER A 412 33.93 -14.05 -37.15
CA SER A 412 33.18 -12.95 -36.57
C SER A 412 31.86 -12.62 -37.29
N GLU A 413 30.94 -11.92 -36.62
CA GLU A 413 30.35 -10.68 -37.18
C GLU A 413 29.63 -9.85 -36.09
N THR A 414 30.20 -8.69 -35.81
CA THR A 414 29.65 -7.56 -35.02
C THR A 414 29.01 -6.55 -35.97
N LEU A 415 27.82 -6.02 -35.65
CA LEU A 415 27.21 -4.90 -36.38
C LEU A 415 27.23 -3.62 -35.54
N ASN A 416 27.85 -2.59 -36.14
CA ASN A 416 27.97 -1.22 -35.64
C ASN A 416 26.70 -0.38 -35.90
N ARG A 417 26.63 0.72 -35.15
CA ARG A 417 25.60 1.76 -35.12
C ARG A 417 26.26 3.11 -35.48
N GLU A 418 25.49 4.03 -36.09
CA GLU A 418 25.84 5.34 -36.71
C GLU A 418 26.11 5.23 -38.23
N GLU A 419 25.59 6.03 -39.16
CA GLU A 419 24.98 7.37 -39.20
C GLU A 419 23.81 7.38 -40.22
N ILE A 420 22.88 8.36 -40.12
CA ILE A 420 22.41 9.23 -41.24
C ILE A 420 21.68 10.40 -40.56
N THR A 421 22.32 11.56 -40.62
CA THR A 421 21.69 12.89 -40.49
C THR A 421 21.12 13.28 -41.85
N ASP A 422 19.96 13.93 -41.87
CA ASP A 422 19.72 15.21 -42.55
C ASP A 422 18.23 15.58 -42.51
N ASP A 423 17.94 16.57 -41.67
CA ASP A 423 16.76 17.45 -41.69
C ASP A 423 16.82 18.35 -42.96
N PRO A 424 15.74 19.03 -43.45
CA PRO A 424 15.04 20.03 -42.63
C PRO A 424 13.55 20.32 -42.92
N THR A 425 12.86 20.81 -41.88
CA THR A 425 11.87 21.92 -41.86
C THR A 425 10.68 21.91 -42.83
N ASN A 426 9.43 21.89 -42.32
CA ASN A 426 8.53 23.08 -42.35
C ASN A 426 7.20 22.87 -41.59
N SER A 427 7.04 23.67 -40.54
CA SER A 427 5.87 24.44 -40.10
C SER A 427 4.50 24.30 -40.80
N THR A 428 3.47 24.14 -39.94
CA THR A 428 2.08 24.66 -40.04
C THR A 428 1.10 24.06 -41.06
N ARG A 429 0.02 23.45 -40.53
CA ARG A 429 -1.43 23.66 -40.86
C ARG A 429 -2.21 22.33 -40.81
N GLN A 430 -3.10 22.20 -39.84
CA GLN A 430 -4.52 21.86 -40.08
C GLN A 430 -5.30 21.83 -38.75
N SER A 431 -5.58 23.03 -38.23
CA SER A 431 -6.87 23.35 -37.63
C SER A 431 -7.75 23.93 -38.74
N LYS A 432 -9.03 23.55 -38.75
CA LYS A 432 -10.15 23.98 -39.64
C LYS A 432 -10.65 22.88 -40.59
N LEU A 433 -11.56 22.08 -40.04
CA LEU A 433 -12.74 21.57 -40.74
C LEU A 433 -13.92 21.82 -39.79
N PHE A 434 -15.02 22.33 -40.33
CA PHE A 434 -16.23 22.83 -39.66
C PHE A 434 -16.26 24.33 -39.34
N GLU A 435 -16.41 25.12 -40.40
CA GLU A 435 -17.23 26.33 -40.40
C GLU A 435 -17.95 26.37 -41.76
N ASP A 436 -19.28 26.43 -41.74
CA ASP A 436 -20.17 27.13 -42.69
C ASP A 436 -21.56 26.47 -42.75
N LYS A 437 -22.49 27.03 -41.97
CA LYS A 437 -23.81 27.42 -42.49
C LYS A 437 -24.44 28.50 -41.60
N GLU A 438 -24.70 29.63 -42.25
CA GLU A 438 -25.27 30.87 -41.74
C GLU A 438 -26.73 30.79 -41.29
N TRP A 439 -27.10 31.84 -40.56
CA TRP A 439 -28.39 32.26 -40.00
C TRP A 439 -29.63 32.30 -40.90
N SER A 440 -30.78 32.05 -40.25
CA SER A 440 -32.04 32.84 -40.29
C SER A 440 -32.91 32.30 -39.12
N GLY A 441 -33.48 33.04 -38.17
CA GLY A 441 -34.29 34.26 -38.26
C GLY A 441 -35.77 33.89 -38.02
N GLU A 442 -36.33 34.34 -36.88
CA GLU A 442 -37.77 34.52 -36.54
C GLU A 442 -38.72 33.30 -36.51
N GLU A 443 -39.13 32.86 -35.31
CA GLU A 443 -40.43 33.14 -34.63
C GLU A 443 -40.48 32.45 -33.25
#